data_AF-A0AAV8XBS8-F1
#
_entry.id   AF-A0AAV8XBS8-F1
#
_cell.length_a   1.000
_cell.length_b   1.000
_cell.length_c   1.000
_cell.angle_alpha   90.00
_cell.angle_beta   90.00
_cell.angle_gamma   90.00
#
_symmetry.space_group_name_H-M   'P 1'
#
loop_
_entity.id
_entity.type
_entity.pdbx_description
1 polymer ?
#
loop_
_entity_poly.entity_id
_entity_poly.type
_entity_poly.pdbx_seq_one_letter_code
_entity_poly.pdbx_strand_id
1 'polypeptide(L)'
;MQCLGQTPYLLTLLEETSQGGQQFKLPGGKMIQDNKEEIELPPLEGVLEKWKPLTSTLAETLGELQSGRAEVYNPRMLLSRLIGKMPQFGGGDQHDAHELLRHLLEAVREEDLRRYKAVILEKLGLNCKTDPATVEGEKKKVIKFYGQQASEMLLPTEQVFRGVLISTLQCQVCEHMSHREEFFLDLSLPISEKQLPPVLRRKAEEIDDNKPSKHQIKKEKELKGRKIRSRRTIGIPIC
;
A
#
# COMPACT_ATOMS: atom_id res chain seq x y z
N MET A 1 1.31 10.58 3.47
CA MET A 1 2.63 11.01 2.96
C MET A 1 3.45 11.79 3.98
N GLN A 2 2.95 12.93 4.50
CA GLN A 2 3.72 13.72 5.48
C GLN A 2 4.13 12.89 6.73
N CYS A 3 3.24 12.07 7.27
CA CYS A 3 3.57 11.17 8.38
C CYS A 3 4.71 10.19 8.05
N LEU A 4 4.69 9.59 6.84
CA LEU A 4 5.76 8.72 6.37
C LEU A 4 7.08 9.50 6.18
N GLY A 5 7.00 10.73 5.67
CA GLY A 5 8.17 11.61 5.50
C GLY A 5 8.83 11.98 6.83
N GLN A 6 8.09 11.98 7.94
CA GLN A 6 8.61 12.24 9.28
C GLN A 6 8.89 10.96 10.08
N THR A 7 8.76 9.79 9.46
CA THR A 7 9.03 8.50 10.13
C THR A 7 10.56 8.27 10.16
N PRO A 8 11.19 8.19 11.34
CA PRO A 8 12.63 7.97 11.44
C PRO A 8 13.06 6.66 10.77
N TYR A 9 14.29 6.63 10.24
CA TYR A 9 14.93 5.48 9.60
C TYR A 9 14.29 4.95 8.30
N LEU A 10 13.02 5.25 8.02
CA LEU A 10 12.32 4.75 6.85
C LEU A 10 13.00 5.13 5.52
N LEU A 11 13.35 6.41 5.35
CA LEU A 11 14.02 6.86 4.12
C LEU A 11 15.41 6.21 4.00
N THR A 12 16.19 6.21 5.07
CA THR A 12 17.53 5.61 5.11
C THR A 12 17.50 4.14 4.70
N LEU A 13 16.57 3.35 5.27
CA LEU A 13 16.41 1.94 4.93
C LEU A 13 16.00 1.73 3.46
N LEU A 14 15.12 2.57 2.93
CA LEU A 14 14.72 2.51 1.52
C LEU A 14 15.87 2.86 0.57
N GLU A 15 16.72 3.82 0.93
CA GLU A 15 17.90 4.23 0.17
C GLU A 15 19.00 3.17 0.18
N GLU A 16 19.30 2.58 1.34
CA GLU A 16 20.28 1.49 1.50
C GLU A 16 19.95 0.29 0.62
N THR A 17 18.66 -0.01 0.49
CA THR A 17 18.16 -1.15 -0.29
C THR A 17 17.81 -0.81 -1.75
N SER A 18 18.05 0.46 -2.15
CA SER A 18 17.73 0.97 -3.48
C SER A 18 18.68 0.52 -4.57
N GLN A 19 19.95 0.41 -4.24
CA GLN A 19 20.94 -0.08 -5.17
C GLN A 19 20.77 -1.58 -5.36
N GLY A 20 20.93 -2.04 -6.60
CA GLY A 20 21.06 -3.47 -6.88
C GLY A 20 22.37 -4.00 -6.29
N GLY A 21 22.46 -5.32 -6.13
CA GLY A 21 23.67 -5.95 -5.59
C GLY A 21 23.55 -6.45 -4.16
N GLN A 22 22.42 -6.20 -3.49
CA GLN A 22 22.16 -6.73 -2.15
C GLN A 22 22.12 -8.25 -2.18
N GLN A 23 22.99 -8.90 -1.41
CA GLN A 23 23.02 -10.33 -1.25
C GLN A 23 21.98 -10.78 -0.22
N PHE A 24 21.33 -11.90 -0.49
CA PHE A 24 20.44 -12.56 0.47
C PHE A 24 20.67 -14.07 0.46
N LYS A 25 20.29 -14.70 1.57
CA LYS A 25 20.36 -16.14 1.76
C LYS A 25 19.06 -16.65 2.34
N LEU A 26 18.42 -17.56 1.63
CA LEU A 26 17.31 -18.36 2.14
C LEU A 26 17.89 -19.60 2.83
N PRO A 27 17.49 -19.91 4.07
CA PRO A 27 18.07 -21.03 4.83
C PRO A 27 17.82 -22.40 4.20
N GLY A 28 16.82 -22.57 3.33
CA GLY A 28 16.47 -23.89 2.82
C GLY A 28 15.81 -24.74 3.91
N GLY A 29 15.96 -26.06 3.86
CA GLY A 29 15.48 -26.99 4.87
C GLY A 29 14.56 -28.08 4.35
N LYS A 30 13.89 -28.77 5.28
CA LYS A 30 13.07 -29.95 4.98
C LYS A 30 11.75 -29.56 4.33
N MET A 31 11.47 -30.14 3.18
CA MET A 31 10.22 -30.02 2.44
C MET A 31 9.62 -31.42 2.23
N ILE A 32 8.30 -31.56 2.45
CA ILE A 32 7.57 -32.82 2.25
C ILE A 32 7.04 -32.88 0.81
N GLN A 33 7.38 -33.94 0.09
CA GLN A 33 6.85 -34.20 -1.26
C GLN A 33 5.50 -34.95 -1.25
N ASP A 34 4.89 -35.14 -2.43
CA ASP A 34 3.60 -35.84 -2.55
C ASP A 34 3.68 -37.29 -2.06
N ASN A 35 4.84 -37.92 -2.19
CA ASN A 35 5.09 -39.29 -1.73
C ASN A 35 5.34 -39.39 -0.21
N LYS A 36 5.16 -38.29 0.55
CA LYS A 36 5.53 -38.17 1.98
C LYS A 36 7.02 -38.37 2.27
N GLU A 37 7.87 -38.33 1.24
CA GLU A 37 9.31 -38.32 1.39
C GLU A 37 9.78 -36.92 1.80
N GLU A 38 10.68 -36.86 2.79
CA GLU A 38 11.35 -35.63 3.21
C GLU A 38 12.53 -35.38 2.29
N ILE A 39 12.51 -34.25 1.58
CA ILE A 39 13.67 -33.75 0.83
C ILE A 39 14.26 -32.57 1.57
N GLU A 40 15.58 -32.59 1.74
CA GLU A 40 16.33 -31.47 2.27
C GLU A 40 16.78 -30.56 1.12
N LEU A 41 16.24 -29.34 1.10
CA LEU A 41 16.59 -28.32 0.12
C LEU A 41 17.78 -27.49 0.64
N PRO A 42 18.83 -27.26 -0.18
CA PRO A 42 20.00 -26.50 0.24
C PRO A 42 19.66 -25.01 0.44
N PRO A 43 20.50 -24.23 1.13
CA PRO A 43 20.33 -22.79 1.18
C PRO A 43 20.39 -22.17 -0.23
N LEU A 44 19.53 -21.19 -0.50
CA LEU A 44 19.50 -20.46 -1.78
C LEU A 44 20.09 -19.06 -1.58
N GLU A 45 21.19 -18.78 -2.27
CA GLU A 45 21.85 -17.49 -2.26
C GLU A 45 21.59 -16.74 -3.56
N GLY A 46 21.37 -15.43 -3.43
CA GLY A 46 20.95 -14.60 -4.55
C GLY A 46 21.37 -13.15 -4.40
N VAL A 47 21.31 -12.43 -5.52
CA VAL A 47 21.59 -10.99 -5.59
C VAL A 47 20.33 -10.29 -6.06
N LEU A 48 19.84 -9.33 -5.28
CA LEU A 48 18.65 -8.57 -5.64
C LEU A 48 19.00 -7.51 -6.68
N GLU A 49 18.16 -7.41 -7.72
CA GLU A 49 18.13 -6.27 -8.63
C GLU A 49 17.73 -4.99 -7.90
N LYS A 50 17.88 -3.82 -8.52
CA LYS A 50 17.45 -2.53 -7.94
C LYS A 50 15.93 -2.48 -7.64
N TRP A 51 15.50 -1.50 -6.85
CA TRP A 51 14.08 -1.24 -6.63
C TRP A 51 13.31 -1.11 -7.95
N LYS A 52 12.08 -1.60 -7.91
CA LYS A 52 11.07 -1.36 -8.93
C LYS A 52 10.45 0.03 -8.74
N PRO A 53 9.61 0.49 -9.69
CA PRO A 53 9.27 1.91 -9.79
C PRO A 53 8.44 2.48 -8.63
N LEU A 54 7.60 1.70 -7.95
CA LEU A 54 6.78 2.26 -6.88
C LEU A 54 7.64 2.60 -5.67
N THR A 55 8.52 1.68 -5.28
CA THR A 55 9.37 1.81 -4.10
C THR A 55 10.42 2.90 -4.31
N SER A 56 11.01 2.99 -5.51
CA SER A 56 11.94 4.08 -5.84
C SER A 56 11.24 5.45 -5.78
N THR A 57 10.04 5.56 -6.38
CA THR A 57 9.26 6.81 -6.38
C THR A 57 8.82 7.19 -4.97
N LEU A 58 8.55 6.21 -4.10
CA LEU A 58 8.26 6.45 -2.69
C LEU A 58 9.49 7.04 -1.99
N ALA A 59 10.66 6.43 -2.12
CA ALA A 59 11.90 6.95 -1.53
C ALA A 59 12.21 8.38 -2.00
N GLU A 60 12.12 8.64 -3.30
CA GLU A 60 12.28 9.98 -3.88
C GLU A 60 11.28 10.99 -3.28
N THR A 61 10.00 10.58 -3.15
CA THR A 61 8.97 11.41 -2.53
C THR A 61 9.30 11.74 -1.09
N LEU A 62 9.74 10.75 -0.31
CA LEU A 62 10.10 10.96 1.10
C LEU A 62 11.33 11.87 1.23
N GLY A 63 12.34 11.70 0.38
CA GLY A 63 13.51 12.59 0.33
C GLY A 63 13.15 14.03 0.00
N GLU A 64 12.27 14.25 -0.99
CA GLU A 64 11.79 15.60 -1.33
C GLU A 64 10.99 16.22 -0.18
N LEU A 65 10.18 15.45 0.55
CA LEU A 65 9.46 15.92 1.73
C LEU A 65 10.39 16.25 2.91
N GLN A 66 11.53 15.57 3.04
CA GLN A 66 12.53 15.84 4.06
C GLN A 66 13.53 16.95 3.68
N SER A 67 13.55 17.37 2.42
CA SER A 67 14.52 18.37 1.90
C SER A 67 14.42 19.77 2.53
N GLY A 68 13.38 20.04 3.32
CA GLY A 68 13.18 21.33 3.99
C GLY A 68 12.82 22.48 3.05
N ARG A 69 12.51 22.20 1.78
CA ARG A 69 12.06 23.22 0.82
C ARG A 69 10.72 23.81 1.28
N ALA A 70 10.59 25.13 1.14
CA ALA A 70 9.36 25.86 1.49
C ALA A 70 8.21 25.64 0.47
N GLU A 71 8.52 25.07 -0.69
CA GLU A 71 7.56 24.85 -1.77
C GLU A 71 6.65 23.65 -1.51
N VAL A 72 5.40 23.74 -1.97
CA VAL A 72 4.45 22.64 -1.89
C VAL A 72 4.85 21.53 -2.84
N TYR A 73 5.20 20.36 -2.30
CA TYR A 73 5.50 19.18 -3.09
C TYR A 73 4.21 18.56 -3.69
N ASN A 74 4.24 18.23 -4.99
CA ASN A 74 3.13 17.57 -5.68
C ASN A 74 3.50 16.11 -6.05
N PRO A 75 2.96 15.09 -5.37
CA PRO A 75 3.34 13.67 -5.53
C PRO A 75 2.70 13.01 -6.78
N ARG A 76 2.71 13.66 -7.94
CA ARG A 76 2.05 13.15 -9.16
C ARG A 76 2.60 11.80 -9.61
N MET A 77 3.91 11.63 -9.54
CA MET A 77 4.56 10.39 -9.94
C MET A 77 4.17 9.24 -9.02
N LEU A 78 4.22 9.45 -7.71
CA LEU A 78 3.81 8.45 -6.73
C LEU A 78 2.34 8.06 -6.92
N LEU A 79 1.46 9.05 -7.06
CA LEU A 79 0.03 8.80 -7.29
C LEU A 79 -0.21 8.00 -8.58
N SER A 80 0.47 8.34 -9.68
CA SER A 80 0.36 7.61 -10.94
C SER A 80 0.82 6.14 -10.81
N ARG A 81 1.94 5.88 -10.12
CA ARG A 81 2.42 4.52 -9.85
C ARG A 81 1.44 3.75 -8.98
N LEU A 82 0.88 4.40 -7.97
CA LEU A 82 -0.10 3.81 -7.07
C LEU A 82 -1.38 3.41 -7.80
N ILE A 83 -1.95 4.31 -8.63
CA ILE A 83 -3.15 4.03 -9.43
C ILE A 83 -2.91 2.88 -10.41
N GLY A 84 -1.71 2.78 -10.99
CA GLY A 84 -1.34 1.66 -11.85
C GLY A 84 -1.38 0.30 -11.14
N LYS A 85 -1.21 0.26 -9.81
CA LYS A 85 -1.35 -0.94 -8.99
C LYS A 85 -2.75 -1.10 -8.41
N MET A 86 -3.38 0.01 -8.04
CA MET A 86 -4.61 0.08 -7.28
C MET A 86 -5.54 1.10 -7.94
N PRO A 87 -6.28 0.69 -8.99
CA PRO A 87 -7.12 1.59 -9.77
C PRO A 87 -8.19 2.32 -8.96
N GLN A 88 -8.56 1.79 -7.79
CA GLN A 88 -9.54 2.38 -6.87
C GLN A 88 -9.18 3.82 -6.45
N PHE A 89 -7.90 4.18 -6.39
CA PHE A 89 -7.46 5.53 -6.02
C PHE A 89 -7.45 6.52 -7.20
N GLY A 90 -7.87 6.09 -8.39
CA GLY A 90 -7.85 6.91 -9.61
C GLY A 90 -9.10 7.76 -9.85
N GLY A 91 -10.18 7.54 -9.08
CA GLY A 91 -11.49 8.19 -9.30
C GLY A 91 -11.56 9.66 -8.91
N GLY A 92 -10.59 10.16 -8.12
CA GLY A 92 -10.61 11.52 -7.58
C GLY A 92 -11.62 11.73 -6.44
N ASP A 93 -12.21 10.65 -5.95
CA ASP A 93 -13.09 10.64 -4.79
C ASP A 93 -12.31 10.82 -3.48
N GLN A 94 -13.03 11.05 -2.38
CA GLN A 94 -12.42 11.01 -1.05
C GLN A 94 -12.13 9.56 -0.65
N HIS A 95 -10.95 9.33 -0.08
CA HIS A 95 -10.49 8.02 0.37
C HIS A 95 -10.07 8.06 1.83
N ASP A 96 -10.15 6.92 2.49
CA ASP A 96 -9.59 6.74 3.83
C ASP A 96 -8.05 6.74 3.75
N ALA A 97 -7.42 7.59 4.57
CA ALA A 97 -5.96 7.69 4.64
C ALA A 97 -5.31 6.43 5.25
N HIS A 98 -6.03 5.72 6.12
CA HIS A 98 -5.56 4.46 6.70
C HIS A 98 -5.58 3.34 5.65
N GLU A 99 -6.66 3.25 4.87
CA GLU A 99 -6.74 2.35 3.72
C GLU A 99 -5.57 2.61 2.76
N LEU A 100 -5.35 3.88 2.38
CA LEU A 100 -4.24 4.28 1.52
C LEU A 100 -2.87 3.84 2.06
N LEU A 101 -2.63 4.01 3.37
CA LEU A 101 -1.37 3.63 4.01
C LEU A 101 -1.14 2.12 3.90
N ARG A 102 -2.12 1.32 4.30
CA ARG A 102 -2.04 -0.15 4.28
C ARG A 102 -1.78 -0.65 2.86
N HIS A 103 -2.51 -0.11 1.89
CA HIS A 103 -2.36 -0.44 0.48
C HIS A 103 -1.00 -0.03 -0.10
N LEU A 104 -0.49 1.15 0.25
CA LEU A 104 0.85 1.59 -0.16
C LEU A 104 1.95 0.68 0.39
N LEU A 105 1.91 0.35 1.68
CA LEU A 105 2.92 -0.51 2.31
C LEU A 105 2.87 -1.94 1.76
N GLU A 106 1.67 -2.50 1.53
CA GLU A 106 1.52 -3.81 0.90
C GLU A 106 2.06 -3.80 -0.54
N ALA A 107 1.78 -2.75 -1.32
CA ALA A 107 2.27 -2.65 -2.69
C ALA A 107 3.80 -2.55 -2.77
N VAL A 108 4.43 -1.83 -1.83
CA VAL A 108 5.90 -1.76 -1.69
C VAL A 108 6.48 -3.13 -1.30
N ARG A 109 5.86 -3.79 -0.31
CA ARG A 109 6.24 -5.14 0.12
C ARG A 109 6.14 -6.16 -1.02
N GLU A 110 5.03 -6.16 -1.75
CA GLU A 110 4.81 -7.07 -2.86
C GLU A 110 5.85 -6.84 -3.98
N GLU A 111 6.18 -5.58 -4.22
CA GLU A 111 7.19 -5.18 -5.18
C GLU A 111 8.60 -5.68 -4.78
N ASP A 112 8.94 -5.64 -3.50
CA ASP A 112 10.18 -6.22 -2.98
C ASP A 112 10.20 -7.74 -3.11
N LEU A 113 9.13 -8.41 -2.68
CA LEU A 113 9.00 -9.88 -2.77
C LEU A 113 9.11 -10.39 -4.21
N ARG A 114 8.70 -9.60 -5.20
CA ARG A 114 8.88 -9.95 -6.62
C ARG A 114 10.37 -10.02 -7.01
N ARG A 115 11.26 -9.23 -6.40
CA ARG A 115 12.72 -9.30 -6.63
C ARG A 115 13.27 -10.64 -6.16
N TYR A 116 12.88 -11.08 -4.96
CA TYR A 116 13.25 -12.41 -4.43
C TYR A 116 12.71 -13.54 -5.31
N LYS A 117 11.43 -13.46 -5.70
CA LYS A 117 10.81 -14.47 -6.57
C LYS A 117 11.50 -14.56 -7.93
N ALA A 118 11.93 -13.45 -8.51
CA ALA A 118 12.68 -13.45 -9.77
C ALA A 118 13.98 -14.25 -9.66
N VAL A 119 14.74 -14.05 -8.57
CA VAL A 119 15.99 -14.78 -8.31
C VAL A 119 15.74 -16.27 -8.04
N ILE A 120 14.68 -16.60 -7.28
CA ILE A 120 14.29 -18.00 -7.02
C ILE A 120 13.97 -18.70 -8.35
N LEU A 121 13.21 -18.04 -9.25
CA LEU A 121 12.88 -18.59 -10.56
C LEU A 121 14.13 -18.79 -11.42
N GLU A 122 15.02 -17.79 -11.47
CA GLU A 122 16.27 -17.87 -12.23
C GLU A 122 17.15 -19.04 -11.78
N LYS A 123 17.29 -19.25 -10.47
CA LYS A 123 18.04 -20.38 -9.90
C LYS A 123 17.46 -21.74 -10.25
N LEU A 124 16.18 -21.80 -10.57
CA LEU A 124 15.48 -23.01 -11.01
C LEU A 124 15.43 -23.14 -12.55
N GLY A 125 16.12 -22.26 -13.28
CA GLY A 125 16.14 -22.25 -14.75
C GLY A 125 14.83 -21.73 -15.38
N LEU A 126 14.01 -21.01 -14.61
CA LEU A 126 12.74 -20.44 -15.04
C LEU A 126 12.84 -18.91 -15.15
N ASN A 127 11.81 -18.29 -15.73
CA ASN A 127 11.71 -16.84 -15.82
C ASN A 127 10.34 -16.34 -15.36
N CYS A 128 10.21 -15.04 -15.15
CA CYS A 128 8.97 -14.40 -14.69
C CYS A 128 7.80 -14.47 -15.70
N LYS A 129 8.07 -14.92 -16.93
CA LYS A 129 7.07 -15.11 -18.01
C LYS A 129 6.74 -16.58 -18.25
N THR A 130 7.36 -17.51 -17.52
CA THR A 130 7.07 -18.93 -17.64
C THR A 130 5.64 -19.18 -17.16
N ASP A 131 4.85 -19.88 -17.99
CA ASP A 131 3.48 -20.24 -17.64
C ASP A 131 3.47 -21.21 -16.44
N PRO A 132 2.81 -20.86 -15.32
CA PRO A 132 2.69 -21.74 -14.15
C PRO A 132 2.11 -23.13 -14.45
N ALA A 133 1.38 -23.32 -15.56
CA ALA A 133 0.84 -24.60 -15.97
C ALA A 133 1.88 -25.55 -16.59
N THR A 134 3.00 -25.01 -17.09
CA THR A 134 4.08 -25.78 -17.72
C THR A 134 5.16 -26.21 -16.73
N VAL A 135 5.12 -25.67 -15.51
CA VAL A 135 6.07 -26.00 -14.45
C VAL A 135 5.69 -27.33 -13.80
N GLU A 136 6.64 -28.28 -13.82
CA GLU A 136 6.54 -29.57 -13.14
C GLU A 136 6.12 -29.41 -11.66
N GLY A 137 5.30 -30.34 -11.16
CA GLY A 137 4.73 -30.27 -9.81
C GLY A 137 5.79 -30.15 -8.70
N GLU A 138 6.93 -30.83 -8.85
CA GLU A 138 8.04 -30.76 -7.89
C GLU A 138 8.68 -29.37 -7.87
N LYS A 139 9.03 -28.80 -9.03
CA LYS A 139 9.58 -27.45 -9.13
C LYS A 139 8.63 -26.40 -8.55
N LYS A 140 7.31 -26.56 -8.77
CA LYS A 140 6.29 -25.68 -8.20
C LYS A 140 6.30 -25.69 -6.67
N LYS A 141 6.53 -26.85 -6.04
CA LYS A 141 6.67 -26.96 -4.59
C LYS A 141 7.92 -26.28 -4.07
N VAL A 142 9.05 -26.49 -4.75
CA VAL A 142 10.33 -25.83 -4.41
C VAL A 142 10.19 -24.30 -4.51
N ILE A 143 9.55 -23.79 -5.56
CA ILE A 143 9.25 -22.34 -5.70
C ILE A 143 8.38 -21.86 -4.55
N LYS A 144 7.33 -22.60 -4.19
CA LYS A 144 6.44 -22.24 -3.08
C LYS A 144 7.19 -22.24 -1.74
N PHE A 145 8.07 -23.21 -1.52
CA PHE A 145 8.86 -23.33 -0.31
C PHE A 145 9.81 -22.15 -0.12
N TYR A 146 10.65 -21.84 -1.11
CA TYR A 146 11.52 -20.66 -1.04
C TYR A 146 10.73 -19.34 -1.08
N GLY A 147 9.61 -19.30 -1.79
CA GLY A 147 8.72 -18.14 -1.82
C GLY A 147 8.10 -17.84 -0.46
N GLN A 148 7.78 -18.88 0.32
CA GLN A 148 7.32 -18.74 1.71
C GLN A 148 8.44 -18.18 2.60
N GLN A 149 9.64 -18.75 2.53
CA GLN A 149 10.80 -18.21 3.28
C GLN A 149 11.10 -16.75 2.91
N ALA A 150 10.96 -16.41 1.62
CA ALA A 150 11.10 -15.03 1.16
C ALA A 150 10.03 -14.09 1.75
N SER A 151 8.80 -14.57 1.92
CA SER A 151 7.71 -13.79 2.51
C SER A 151 7.83 -13.57 4.01
N GLU A 152 8.59 -14.42 4.70
CA GLU A 152 8.83 -14.36 6.14
C GLU A 152 10.03 -13.48 6.51
N MET A 153 10.94 -13.25 5.55
CA MET A 153 12.05 -12.31 5.73
C MET A 153 11.56 -10.92 6.14
N LEU A 154 12.38 -10.24 6.94
CA LEU A 154 12.12 -8.88 7.39
C LEU A 154 12.53 -7.89 6.30
N LEU A 155 11.55 -7.36 5.58
CA LEU A 155 11.78 -6.42 4.49
C LEU A 155 12.05 -4.99 5.02
N PRO A 156 12.63 -4.08 4.22
CA PRO A 156 13.08 -2.77 4.70
C PRO A 156 11.99 -1.93 5.37
N THR A 157 10.78 -1.88 4.80
CA THR A 157 9.65 -1.16 5.42
C THR A 157 9.14 -1.85 6.68
N GLU A 158 9.22 -3.19 6.74
CA GLU A 158 8.79 -3.97 7.89
C GLU A 158 9.72 -3.78 9.10
N GLN A 159 11.01 -3.45 8.89
CA GLN A 159 11.90 -3.10 10.01
C GLN A 159 11.40 -1.92 10.84
N VAL A 160 10.62 -1.02 10.23
CA VAL A 160 10.06 0.17 10.89
C VAL A 160 8.69 -0.09 11.48
N PHE A 161 7.84 -0.83 10.76
CA PHE A 161 6.41 -0.93 11.09
C PHE A 161 5.98 -2.28 11.67
N ARG A 162 6.76 -3.36 11.48
CA ARG A 162 6.31 -4.71 11.82
C ARG A 162 6.28 -4.92 13.33
N GLY A 163 5.11 -5.32 13.82
CA GLY A 163 4.93 -5.94 15.12
C GLY A 163 4.47 -7.39 15.01
N VAL A 164 4.37 -8.07 16.15
CA VAL A 164 3.83 -9.43 16.27
C VAL A 164 2.59 -9.40 17.15
N LEU A 165 1.48 -9.91 16.64
CA LEU A 165 0.22 -10.11 17.36
C LEU A 165 0.08 -11.61 17.69
N ILE A 166 -0.17 -11.91 18.96
CA ILE A 166 -0.50 -13.27 19.40
C ILE A 166 -2.02 -13.37 19.52
N SER A 167 -2.66 -14.02 18.56
CA SER A 167 -4.09 -14.32 18.56
C SER A 167 -4.34 -15.65 19.27
N THR A 168 -5.19 -15.63 20.29
CA THR A 168 -5.61 -16.83 21.03
C THR A 168 -7.11 -17.01 20.85
N LEU A 169 -7.51 -18.10 20.20
CA LEU A 169 -8.91 -18.45 19.99
C LEU A 169 -9.28 -19.63 20.87
N GLN A 170 -10.29 -19.45 21.74
CA GLN A 170 -10.85 -20.49 22.57
C GLN A 170 -12.21 -20.93 22.01
N CYS A 171 -12.35 -22.22 21.72
CA CYS A 171 -13.64 -22.81 21.37
C CYS A 171 -14.55 -22.79 22.59
N GLN A 172 -15.75 -22.22 22.46
CA GLN A 172 -16.72 -22.14 23.56
C GLN A 172 -17.49 -23.46 23.83
N VAL A 173 -17.23 -24.52 23.06
CA VAL A 173 -17.88 -25.83 23.21
C VAL A 173 -16.94 -26.89 23.79
N CYS A 174 -15.75 -27.04 23.19
CA CYS A 174 -14.76 -28.04 23.61
C CYS A 174 -13.59 -27.46 24.40
N GLU A 175 -13.62 -26.15 24.70
CA GLU A 175 -12.58 -25.40 25.44
C GLU A 175 -11.18 -25.45 24.82
N HIS A 176 -11.01 -26.04 23.64
CA HIS A 176 -9.74 -26.08 22.93
C HIS A 176 -9.25 -24.66 22.62
N MET A 177 -8.00 -24.38 23.00
CA MET A 177 -7.32 -23.13 22.70
C MET A 177 -6.36 -23.33 21.54
N SER A 178 -6.44 -22.42 20.58
CA SER A 178 -5.48 -22.32 19.47
C SER A 178 -4.78 -20.97 19.53
N HIS A 179 -3.47 -20.99 19.31
CA HIS A 179 -2.63 -19.80 19.29
C HIS A 179 -2.07 -19.59 17.88
N ARG A 180 -2.05 -18.34 17.43
CA ARG A 180 -1.48 -17.92 16.14
C ARG A 180 -0.66 -16.65 16.35
N GLU A 181 0.55 -16.66 15.83
CA GLU A 181 1.38 -15.47 15.72
C GLU A 181 1.20 -14.87 14.32
N GLU A 182 0.85 -13.60 14.27
CA GLU A 182 0.58 -12.88 13.03
C GLU A 182 1.35 -11.56 13.02
N PHE A 183 1.97 -11.22 11.90
CA PHE A 183 2.63 -9.93 11.74
C PHE A 183 1.61 -8.84 11.40
N PHE A 184 1.76 -7.66 11.99
CA PHE A 184 0.97 -6.47 11.66
C PHE A 184 1.88 -5.28 11.37
N LEU A 185 1.40 -4.32 10.57
CA LEU A 185 2.11 -3.06 10.28
C LEU A 185 1.44 -1.84 10.92
N ASP A 186 0.22 -2.03 11.43
CA ASP A 186 -0.60 -0.99 12.04
C ASP A 186 -1.52 -1.60 13.11
N LEU A 187 -1.96 -0.77 14.06
CA LEU A 187 -2.95 -1.14 15.07
C LEU A 187 -4.21 -0.31 14.87
N SER A 188 -5.31 -1.00 14.59
CA SER A 188 -6.64 -0.40 14.56
C SER A 188 -7.29 -0.55 15.93
N LEU A 189 -7.37 0.56 16.68
CA LEU A 189 -7.90 0.55 18.03
C LEU A 189 -9.38 0.96 18.04
N PRO A 190 -10.26 0.22 18.74
CA PRO A 190 -11.65 0.61 18.88
C PRO A 190 -11.75 1.88 19.73
N ILE A 191 -12.59 2.81 19.30
CA ILE A 191 -12.92 3.98 20.12
C ILE A 191 -13.98 3.53 21.14
N SER A 192 -13.70 3.71 22.42
CA SER A 192 -14.70 3.46 23.45
C SER A 192 -15.82 4.51 23.36
N GLU A 193 -17.06 4.07 23.13
CA GLU A 193 -18.25 4.93 22.99
C GLU A 193 -18.56 5.83 24.20
N LYS A 194 -17.84 5.65 25.31
CA LYS A 194 -18.03 6.43 26.56
C LYS A 194 -17.40 7.81 26.53
N GLN A 195 -16.69 8.19 25.47
CA GLN A 195 -16.32 9.60 25.29
C GLN A 195 -17.49 10.31 24.64
N LEU A 196 -18.32 10.95 25.48
CA LEU A 196 -19.18 12.04 25.02
C LEU A 196 -18.33 12.93 24.10
N PRO A 197 -18.77 13.20 22.86
CA PRO A 197 -18.01 14.07 21.97
C PRO A 197 -17.70 15.35 22.75
N PRO A 198 -16.43 15.82 22.74
CA PRO A 198 -16.10 17.05 23.43
C PRO A 198 -17.11 18.09 22.96
N VAL A 199 -17.86 18.66 23.91
CA VAL A 199 -18.85 19.69 23.62
C VAL A 199 -18.07 20.80 22.94
N LEU A 200 -18.11 20.81 21.60
CA LEU A 200 -17.58 21.90 20.82
C LEU A 200 -18.45 23.08 21.24
N ARG A 201 -17.98 23.87 22.20
CA ARG A 201 -18.45 25.23 22.44
C ARG A 201 -18.03 26.09 21.24
N ARG A 202 -18.48 25.73 20.05
CA ARG A 202 -18.79 26.72 19.04
C ARG A 202 -20.18 27.17 19.41
N LYS A 203 -20.33 28.47 19.71
CA LYS A 203 -21.64 29.12 19.58
C LYS A 203 -22.16 28.74 18.20
N ALA A 204 -23.05 27.76 18.14
CA ALA A 204 -23.89 27.54 17.00
C ALA A 204 -24.86 28.71 17.01
N GLU A 205 -24.48 29.81 16.37
CA GLU A 205 -25.50 30.57 15.66
C GLU A 205 -26.12 29.56 14.70
N GLU A 206 -27.42 29.32 14.83
CA GLU A 206 -28.18 28.34 14.06
C GLU A 206 -27.83 28.46 12.56
N ILE A 207 -27.01 27.51 12.08
CA ILE A 207 -26.71 27.39 10.66
C ILE A 207 -27.92 26.68 10.07
N ASP A 208 -28.84 27.48 9.56
CA ASP A 208 -29.93 27.04 8.69
C ASP A 208 -29.36 26.22 7.51
N ASP A 209 -29.53 24.89 7.56
CA ASP A 209 -29.10 23.92 6.54
C ASP A 209 -29.74 24.18 5.16
N ASN A 210 -30.75 25.06 5.07
CA ASN A 210 -31.32 25.50 3.79
C ASN A 210 -30.54 26.62 3.10
N LYS A 211 -29.45 27.14 3.67
CA LYS A 211 -28.64 28.17 2.99
C LYS A 211 -27.68 27.54 1.99
N PRO A 212 -27.80 27.86 0.68
CA PRO A 212 -26.91 27.31 -0.32
C PRO A 212 -25.46 27.78 -0.06
N SER A 213 -24.52 26.85 -0.17
CA SER A 213 -23.08 27.11 -0.03
C SER A 213 -22.62 28.23 -0.97
N LYS A 214 -21.58 28.99 -0.59
CA LYS A 214 -20.94 30.02 -1.45
C LYS A 214 -20.63 29.48 -2.86
N HIS A 215 -20.29 28.19 -2.97
CA HIS A 215 -20.02 27.52 -4.23
C HIS A 215 -21.31 27.30 -5.05
N GLN A 216 -22.42 26.92 -4.40
CA GLN A 216 -23.73 26.77 -5.04
C GLN A 216 -24.27 28.12 -5.53
N ILE A 217 -24.16 29.18 -4.71
CA ILE A 217 -24.57 30.54 -5.09
C ILE A 217 -23.78 31.05 -6.30
N LYS A 218 -22.45 30.81 -6.34
CA LYS A 218 -21.61 31.21 -7.48
C LYS A 218 -22.01 30.48 -8.76
N LYS A 219 -22.21 29.16 -8.68
CA LYS A 219 -22.64 28.34 -9.83
C LYS A 219 -24.02 28.77 -10.35
N GLU A 220 -24.95 29.11 -9.47
CA GLU A 220 -26.28 29.57 -9.84
C GLU A 220 -26.26 30.96 -10.52
N LYS A 221 -25.41 31.88 -10.05
CA LYS A 221 -25.19 33.19 -10.68
C LYS A 221 -24.59 33.05 -12.08
N GLU A 222 -23.63 32.15 -12.28
CA GLU A 222 -23.03 31.88 -13.59
C GLU A 222 -24.04 31.27 -14.57
N LEU A 223 -24.90 30.35 -14.10
CA LEU A 223 -25.99 29.78 -14.90
C LEU A 223 -27.05 30.83 -15.29
N LYS A 224 -27.44 31.71 -14.35
CA LYS A 224 -28.37 32.82 -14.64
C LYS A 224 -27.75 33.81 -15.64
N GLY A 225 -26.47 34.14 -15.50
CA GLY A 225 -25.74 34.99 -16.45
C GLY A 225 -25.70 34.41 -17.87
N ARG A 226 -25.49 33.09 -18.01
CA ARG A 226 -25.53 32.40 -19.30
C ARG A 226 -26.93 32.39 -19.94
N LYS A 227 -27.99 32.18 -19.14
CA LYS A 227 -29.38 32.22 -19.63
C LYS A 227 -29.80 33.63 -20.08
N ILE A 228 -29.37 34.68 -19.38
CA ILE A 228 -29.66 36.07 -19.77
C ILE A 228 -28.94 36.45 -21.08
N ARG A 229 -27.67 36.02 -21.25
CA ARG A 229 -26.94 36.23 -22.51
C ARG A 229 -27.60 35.49 -23.68
N SER A 230 -28.06 34.25 -23.47
CA SER A 230 -28.76 33.46 -24.50
C SER A 230 -30.13 34.02 -24.89
N ARG A 231 -30.88 34.65 -23.96
CA ARG A 231 -32.16 35.31 -24.29
C ARG A 231 -32.00 36.60 -25.09
N ARG A 232 -30.92 37.36 -24.87
CA ARG A 232 -30.66 38.60 -25.62
C ARG A 232 -30.28 38.37 -27.08
N THR A 233 -29.72 37.20 -27.42
CA THR A 233 -29.38 36.85 -28.81
C THR A 233 -30.56 36.39 -29.65
N ILE A 234 -31.74 36.12 -29.05
CA ILE A 234 -32.92 35.58 -29.75
C ILE A 234 -34.00 36.66 -30.00
N GLY A 235 -33.81 37.88 -29.49
CA GLY A 235 -34.84 38.93 -29.46
C GLY A 235 -34.52 40.19 -30.26
N ILE A 236 -33.98 40.09 -31.47
CA ILE A 236 -33.96 41.22 -32.43
C ILE A 236 -35.03 40.95 -33.49
N PRO A 237 -36.21 41.61 -33.45
CA PRO A 237 -37.10 41.65 -34.60
C PRO A 237 -36.55 42.65 -35.61
N ILE A 238 -36.43 42.20 -36.86
CA ILE A 238 -36.19 43.01 -38.04
C ILE A 238 -37.43 43.89 -38.26
N CYS A 239 -37.24 45.20 -38.32
CA CYS A 239 -38.10 46.15 -39.01
C CYS A 239 -37.19 47.02 -39.87
#